data_AF-A0A453BF28-F1
#
_entry.id   AF-A0A453BF28-F1
#
_cell.length_a   1.000
_cell.length_b   1.000
_cell.length_c   1.000
_cell.angle_alpha   90.00
_cell.angle_beta   90.00
_cell.angle_gamma   90.00
#
_symmetry.space_group_name_H-M   'P 1'
#
loop_
_entity.id
_entity.type
_entity.pdbx_description
1 polymer ?
#
loop_
_entity_poly.entity_id
_entity_poly.type
_entity_poly.pdbx_seq_one_letter_code
_entity_poly.pdbx_strand_id
1 'polypeptide(L)'
;MGPADILEVFLKRPFYPIAIFSYRILLTIPVTVASAERSFSKLKLLKSYLRSTMTQERLNGLATVALENDVLEKINYEDIIEDFISRNTRRMTLFNRA
;
A
#
# COMPACT_ATOMS: atom_id res chain seq x y z
N MET A 1 14.67 25.97 3.09
CA MET A 1 14.64 24.86 4.05
C MET A 1 13.22 24.35 4.12
N GLY A 2 12.98 23.16 3.57
CA GLY A 2 11.71 22.47 3.70
C GLY A 2 11.55 21.86 5.10
N PRO A 3 10.33 21.42 5.45
CA PRO A 3 10.06 20.77 6.74
C PRO A 3 10.88 19.48 6.96
N ALA A 4 11.23 18.75 5.90
CA ALA A 4 12.11 17.58 6.02
C ALA A 4 13.56 17.96 6.39
N ASP A 5 14.06 19.10 5.89
CA ASP A 5 15.42 19.58 6.19
C ASP A 5 15.56 19.94 7.68
N ILE A 6 14.47 20.42 8.29
CA ILE A 6 14.40 20.73 9.72
C ILE A 6 14.52 19.44 10.55
N LEU A 7 13.89 18.35 10.10
CA LEU A 7 14.04 17.04 10.74
C LEU A 7 15.49 16.54 10.66
N GLU A 8 16.18 16.69 9.53
CA GLU A 8 17.60 16.31 9.42
C GLU A 8 18.49 17.07 10.40
N VAL A 9 18.25 18.37 10.57
CA VAL A 9 19.01 19.22 11.51
C VAL A 9 18.78 18.76 12.96
N PHE A 10 17.54 18.40 13.31
CA PHE A 10 17.24 17.85 14.63
C PHE A 10 17.83 16.44 14.81
N LEU A 11 17.84 15.59 13.78
CA LEU A 11 18.43 14.26 13.85
C LEU A 11 19.94 14.30 14.08
N LYS A 12 20.62 15.33 13.54
CA LYS A 12 22.06 15.60 13.77
C LYS A 12 22.37 16.11 15.18
N ARG A 13 21.36 16.51 15.97
CA ARG A 13 21.50 17.01 17.35
C ARG A 13 20.66 16.15 18.31
N PRO A 14 21.20 15.08 18.90
CA PRO A 14 20.43 14.05 19.62
C PRO A 14 19.87 14.48 20.99
N PHE A 15 19.86 15.78 21.32
CA PHE A 15 19.54 16.27 22.66
C PHE A 15 18.03 16.25 22.99
N TYR A 16 17.14 15.99 22.02
CA TYR A 16 15.69 16.04 22.22
C TYR A 16 14.92 14.93 21.49
N PRO A 17 15.01 13.67 21.97
CA PRO A 17 14.35 12.53 21.32
C PRO A 17 12.82 12.66 21.21
N ILE A 18 12.19 13.27 22.21
CA ILE A 18 10.73 13.49 22.24
C ILE A 18 10.31 14.51 21.16
N ALA A 19 11.10 15.58 20.97
CA ALA A 19 10.82 16.59 19.96
C ALA A 19 10.99 16.05 18.54
N ILE A 20 11.98 15.18 18.32
CA ILE A 20 12.18 14.49 17.04
C ILE A 20 10.98 13.58 16.75
N PHE A 21 10.50 12.83 17.74
CA PHE A 21 9.37 11.92 17.57
C PHE A 21 8.06 12.67 17.26
N SER A 22 7.75 13.72 18.02
CA SER A 22 6.54 14.53 17.77
C SER A 22 6.57 15.21 16.40
N TYR A 23 7.74 15.69 15.96
CA TYR A 23 7.90 16.27 14.64
C TYR A 23 7.70 15.25 13.51
N ARG A 24 8.20 14.02 13.67
CA ARG A 24 7.95 12.93 12.70
C ARG A 24 6.47 12.58 12.59
N ILE A 25 5.75 12.52 13.71
CA ILE A 25 4.30 12.30 13.71
C ILE A 25 3.61 13.45 12.97
N LEU A 26 3.95 14.70 13.28
CA LEU A 26 3.37 15.88 12.64
C LEU A 26 3.53 15.85 11.11
N LEU A 27 4.69 15.41 10.62
CA LEU A 27 4.96 15.29 9.19
C LEU A 27 4.27 14.10 8.51
N THR A 28 3.90 13.07 9.27
CA THR A 28 3.25 11.86 8.75
C THR A 28 1.72 12.01 8.74
N ILE A 29 1.17 12.87 9.60
CA ILE A 29 -0.25 13.17 9.60
C ILE A 29 -0.61 13.89 8.29
N PRO A 30 -1.52 13.33 7.48
CA PRO A 30 -1.97 14.00 6.28
C PRO A 30 -2.69 15.30 6.67
N VAL A 31 -2.20 16.42 6.18
CA VAL A 31 -2.81 17.74 6.41
C VAL A 31 -4.15 17.88 5.66
N THR A 32 -4.39 17.04 4.65
CA THR A 32 -5.59 17.09 3.81
C THR A 32 -6.35 15.77 3.83
N VAL A 33 -7.66 15.86 3.67
CA VAL A 33 -8.57 14.70 3.52
C VAL A 33 -8.48 14.04 2.14
N ALA A 34 -7.81 14.68 1.18
CA ALA A 34 -7.75 14.24 -0.22
C ALA A 34 -7.23 12.80 -0.38
N SER A 35 -6.27 12.38 0.46
CA SER A 35 -5.77 11.00 0.45
C SER A 35 -6.88 10.00 0.84
N ALA A 36 -7.61 10.28 1.92
CA ALA A 36 -8.73 9.44 2.35
C ALA A 36 -9.88 9.44 1.32
N GLU A 37 -10.22 10.60 0.75
CA GLU A 37 -11.24 10.72 -0.29
C GLU A 37 -10.89 9.91 -1.55
N ARG A 38 -9.62 9.98 -2.00
CA ARG A 38 -9.12 9.14 -3.10
C ARG A 38 -9.29 7.65 -2.78
N SER A 39 -8.96 7.25 -1.55
CA SER A 39 -9.09 5.85 -1.11
C SER A 39 -10.54 5.38 -1.08
N PHE A 40 -11.46 6.20 -0.55
CA PHE A 40 -12.89 5.87 -0.53
C PHE A 40 -13.52 5.85 -1.93
N SER A 41 -13.05 6.73 -2.83
CA SER A 41 -13.47 6.71 -4.24
C SER A 41 -13.12 5.38 -4.92
N LYS A 42 -11.90 4.87 -4.70
CA LYS A 42 -11.48 3.53 -5.18
C LYS A 42 -12.30 2.42 -4.51
N LEU A 43 -12.52 2.52 -3.20
CA LEU A 43 -13.28 1.51 -2.45
C LEU A 43 -14.73 1.39 -2.96
N LYS A 44 -15.35 2.49 -3.37
CA LYS A 44 -16.69 2.50 -3.97
C LYS A 44 -16.79 1.66 -5.25
N LEU A 45 -15.71 1.59 -6.04
CA LEU A 45 -15.63 0.74 -7.23
C LEU A 45 -15.42 -0.74 -6.88
N LEU A 46 -14.66 -1.01 -5.82
CA LEU A 46 -14.38 -2.37 -5.35
C LEU A 46 -15.59 -3.01 -4.66
N LYS A 47 -16.28 -2.25 -3.81
CA LYS A 47 -17.45 -2.68 -3.05
C LYS A 47 -18.72 -2.06 -3.64
N SER A 48 -19.21 -2.68 -4.70
CA SER A 48 -20.48 -2.31 -5.33
C SER A 48 -21.65 -3.11 -4.77
N TYR A 49 -22.88 -2.65 -5.02
CA TYR A 49 -24.11 -3.33 -4.61
C TYR A 49 -24.19 -4.79 -5.11
N LEU A 50 -23.77 -5.03 -6.35
CA LEU A 50 -23.72 -6.37 -6.95
C LEU A 50 -22.66 -7.28 -6.33
N ARG A 51 -21.68 -6.72 -5.59
CA ARG A 51 -20.57 -7.44 -4.94
C ARG A 51 -20.73 -7.43 -3.41
N SER A 52 -21.96 -7.43 -2.92
CA SER A 52 -22.29 -7.32 -1.49
C SER A 52 -21.91 -8.55 -0.65
N THR A 53 -21.73 -9.72 -1.26
CA THR A 53 -21.42 -11.00 -0.59
C THR A 53 -19.92 -11.25 -0.39
N MET A 54 -19.07 -10.26 -0.64
CA MET A 54 -17.62 -10.38 -0.54
C MET A 54 -17.13 -10.42 0.92
N THR A 55 -16.19 -11.30 1.23
CA THR A 55 -15.55 -11.36 2.56
C THR A 55 -14.68 -10.14 2.80
N GLN A 56 -14.51 -9.76 4.07
CA GLN A 56 -13.64 -8.63 4.46
C GLN A 56 -12.18 -8.87 4.07
N GLU A 57 -11.69 -10.10 4.24
CA GLU A 57 -10.33 -10.47 3.84
C GLU A 57 -10.07 -10.19 2.36
N ARG A 58 -10.98 -10.65 1.49
CA ARG A 58 -10.86 -10.42 0.06
C ARG A 58 -11.01 -8.93 -0.28
N LEU A 59 -11.90 -8.21 0.38
CA LEU A 59 -12.11 -6.77 0.17
C LEU A 59 -10.85 -5.98 0.51
N ASN A 60 -10.27 -6.25 1.67
CA ASN A 60 -9.05 -5.61 2.14
C ASN A 60 -7.89 -5.90 1.20
N GLY A 61 -7.72 -7.15 0.76
CA GLY A 61 -6.70 -7.50 -0.23
C GLY A 61 -6.83 -6.71 -1.54
N LEU A 62 -8.05 -6.62 -2.10
CA LEU A 62 -8.29 -5.82 -3.31
C LEU A 62 -8.09 -4.32 -3.08
N ALA A 63 -8.49 -3.81 -1.91
CA ALA A 63 -8.30 -2.42 -1.56
C ALA A 63 -6.81 -2.08 -1.48
N THR A 64 -5.99 -2.89 -0.82
CA THR A 64 -4.53 -2.69 -0.75
C THR A 64 -3.92 -2.63 -2.15
N VAL A 65 -4.27 -3.56 -3.04
CA VAL A 65 -3.75 -3.56 -4.42
C VAL A 65 -4.19 -2.32 -5.21
N ALA A 66 -5.42 -1.84 -5.00
CA ALA A 66 -5.94 -0.67 -5.70
C ALA A 66 -5.42 0.67 -5.17
N LEU A 67 -5.06 0.73 -3.88
CA LEU A 67 -4.50 1.92 -3.24
C LEU A 67 -3.00 2.04 -3.51
N GLU A 68 -2.27 0.93 -3.41
CA GLU A 68 -0.81 0.86 -3.57
C GLU A 68 -0.39 0.56 -5.02
N ASN A 69 -1.16 1.05 -5.99
CA ASN A 69 -0.92 0.78 -7.40
C ASN A 69 0.49 1.25 -7.85
N ASP A 70 0.94 2.42 -7.35
CA ASP A 70 2.27 2.98 -7.60
C ASP A 70 3.41 2.06 -7.10
N VAL A 71 3.15 1.26 -6.06
CA VAL A 71 4.10 0.26 -5.56
C VAL A 71 4.04 -0.98 -6.42
N LEU A 72 2.84 -1.40 -6.83
CA LEU A 72 2.62 -2.56 -7.69
C LEU A 72 3.31 -2.41 -9.05
N GLU A 73 3.35 -1.19 -9.61
CA GLU A 73 4.09 -0.90 -10.86
C GLU A 73 5.60 -1.19 -10.76
N LYS A 74 6.16 -1.23 -9.55
CA LYS A 74 7.59 -1.48 -9.31
C LYS A 74 7.88 -2.96 -9.03
N ILE A 75 6.86 -3.79 -8.92
CA ILE A 75 7.01 -5.22 -8.62
C ILE A 75 7.07 -6.00 -9.92
N ASN A 76 7.96 -7.00 -9.98
CA ASN A 76 8.07 -7.91 -11.10
C ASN A 76 6.89 -8.89 -11.11
N TYR A 77 6.07 -8.83 -12.15
CA TYR A 77 4.86 -9.67 -12.25
C TYR A 77 5.21 -11.12 -12.57
N GLU A 78 6.29 -11.35 -13.30
CA GLU A 78 6.79 -12.69 -13.64
C GLU A 78 7.04 -13.52 -12.37
N ASP A 79 7.66 -12.93 -11.36
CA ASP A 79 7.95 -13.62 -10.09
C ASP A 79 6.67 -13.99 -9.34
N ILE A 80 5.66 -13.11 -9.35
CA ILE A 80 4.35 -13.36 -8.73
C ILE A 80 3.63 -14.50 -9.46
N ILE A 81 3.69 -14.49 -10.79
CA ILE A 81 3.06 -15.52 -11.62
C ILE A 81 3.72 -16.87 -11.35
N GLU A 82 5.04 -16.94 -11.32
CA GLU A 82 5.77 -18.18 -11.04
C GLU A 82 5.48 -18.71 -9.62
N ASP A 83 5.44 -17.85 -8.60
CA ASP A 83 5.02 -18.23 -7.25
C ASP A 83 3.57 -18.74 -7.22
N PHE A 84 2.65 -18.08 -7.93
CA PHE A 84 1.25 -18.50 -8.00
C PHE A 84 1.06 -19.87 -8.67
N ILE A 85 1.84 -20.14 -9.72
CA ILE A 85 1.83 -21.41 -10.45
C ILE A 85 2.45 -22.52 -9.59
N SER A 86 3.63 -22.29 -9.01
CA SER A 86 4.39 -23.29 -8.24
C SER A 86 3.64 -23.80 -7.00
N ARG A 87 2.79 -22.99 -6.39
CA ARG A 87 1.93 -23.37 -5.26
C ARG A 87 0.87 -24.41 -5.58
N ASN A 88 0.66 -24.77 -6.85
CA ASN A 88 -0.34 -25.77 -7.22
C ASN A 88 0.13 -26.63 -8.40
N THR A 89 0.24 -27.94 -8.19
CA THR A 89 0.67 -28.92 -9.20
C THR A 89 -0.21 -28.94 -10.45
N ARG A 90 -1.51 -28.68 -10.32
CA ARG A 90 -2.42 -28.52 -11.46
C ARG A 90 -2.12 -27.25 -12.25
N ARG A 91 -1.72 -26.16 -11.59
CA ARG A 91 -1.34 -24.92 -12.30
C ARG A 91 -0.02 -25.11 -13.03
N MET A 92 0.99 -25.68 -12.38
CA MET A 92 2.29 -26.01 -12.98
C MET A 92 2.12 -26.78 -14.29
N THR A 93 1.31 -27.84 -14.28
CA THR A 93 1.11 -28.67 -15.48
C THR A 93 0.32 -27.98 -16.60
N LEU A 94 -0.54 -27.01 -16.27
CA LEU A 94 -1.31 -26.25 -17.25
C LEU A 94 -0.47 -25.12 -17.89
N PHE A 95 0.31 -24.40 -17.09
CA PHE A 95 1.08 -23.24 -17.55
C PHE A 95 2.44 -23.61 -18.16
N ASN A 96 3.09 -24.71 -17.75
CA ASN A 96 4.35 -25.18 -18.37
C ASN A 96 4.17 -25.87 -19.73
N ARG A 97 2.93 -26.01 -20.22
CA ARG A 97 2.63 -26.65 -21.51
C ARG A 97 2.44 -25.66 -22.66
N ALA A 98 2.49 -24.36 -22.40
CA ALA A 98 2.43 -23.29 -23.40
C ALA A 98 3.83 -22.75 -23.67
#